data_AF-F8D619-F1
#
_entry.id   AF-F8D619-F1
#
_cell.length_a   1.000
_cell.length_b   1.000
_cell.length_c   1.000
_cell.angle_alpha   90.00
_cell.angle_beta   90.00
_cell.angle_gamma   90.00
#
_symmetry.space_group_name_H-M   'P 1'
#
loop_
_entity.id
_entity.type
_entity.pdbx_description
1 polymer ?
#
loop_
_entity_poly.entity_id
_entity_poly.type
_entity_poly.pdbx_seq_one_letter_code
_entity_poly.pdbx_strand_id
1 'polypeptide(L)' 'MTVAPWPSVDPSTCKHCGAHVTDRFRRVFGDESDRVHRCSECDTYARLTRGSAAGKDVEVPDPETSPGRHGGEADV' A
#
# COMPACT_ATOMS: atom_id res chain seq x y z
N MET A 1 -27.68 -22.85 -12.96
CA MET A 1 -26.78 -21.92 -12.24
C MET A 1 -25.72 -21.45 -13.25
N THR A 2 -25.88 -20.26 -13.84
CA THR A 2 -24.89 -19.70 -14.78
C THR A 2 -23.93 -18.80 -14.02
N VAL A 3 -22.72 -19.28 -13.73
CA VAL A 3 -21.65 -18.40 -13.23
C VAL A 3 -21.17 -17.57 -14.41
N ALA A 4 -21.31 -16.25 -14.32
CA ALA A 4 -20.86 -15.38 -15.38
C ALA A 4 -19.32 -15.26 -15.33
N PRO A 5 -18.60 -15.25 -16.47
CA PRO A 5 -17.14 -15.29 -16.53
C PRO A 5 -16.56 -13.88 -16.40
N TRP A 6 -16.77 -13.25 -15.25
CA TRP A 6 -16.18 -11.96 -14.96
C TRP A 6 -14.83 -12.32 -14.37
N PRO A 7 -13.71 -11.74 -14.86
CA PRO A 7 -12.44 -11.99 -14.23
C PRO A 7 -12.62 -11.59 -12.76
N SER A 8 -12.43 -12.54 -11.84
CA SER A 8 -12.21 -12.20 -10.44
C SER A 8 -10.93 -11.40 -10.41
N VAL A 9 -11.05 -10.10 -10.70
CA VAL A 9 -9.94 -9.17 -10.65
C VAL A 9 -9.55 -9.18 -9.21
N ASP A 10 -8.48 -9.89 -8.87
CA ASP A 10 -7.75 -9.49 -7.69
C ASP A 10 -6.34 -10.06 -7.54
N PRO A 11 -5.32 -9.27 -7.92
CA PRO A 11 -4.12 -9.19 -7.11
C PRO A 11 -4.44 -8.31 -5.89
N SER A 12 -5.20 -8.84 -4.92
CA SER A 12 -5.44 -8.23 -3.59
C SER A 12 -4.18 -8.26 -2.74
N THR A 13 -3.02 -8.04 -3.33
CA THR A 13 -1.73 -8.24 -2.70
C THR A 13 -0.85 -7.05 -3.01
N CYS A 14 -0.23 -6.52 -1.96
CA CYS A 14 0.84 -5.54 -2.09
C CYS A 14 1.95 -6.10 -2.99
N LYS A 15 2.40 -5.36 -4.01
CA LYS A 15 3.49 -5.82 -4.88
C LYS A 15 4.86 -5.82 -4.21
N HIS A 16 5.03 -5.08 -3.11
CA HIS A 16 6.28 -5.04 -2.36
C HIS A 16 6.44 -6.22 -1.39
N CYS A 17 5.44 -6.48 -0.54
CA CYS A 17 5.53 -7.51 0.50
C CYS A 17 4.61 -8.72 0.30
N GLY A 18 3.71 -8.69 -0.68
CA GLY A 18 2.71 -9.74 -0.91
C GLY A 18 1.55 -9.76 0.09
N ALA A 19 1.53 -8.87 1.09
CA ALA A 19 0.47 -8.81 2.09
C ALA A 19 -0.90 -8.52 1.46
N HIS A 20 -1.96 -9.08 2.05
CA HIS A 20 -3.32 -8.87 1.57
C HIS A 20 -3.75 -7.41 1.70
N VAL A 21 -4.30 -6.83 0.64
CA VAL A 21 -4.85 -5.47 0.59
C VAL A 21 -6.30 -5.50 0.12
N THR A 22 -7.14 -4.75 0.82
CA THR A 22 -8.58 -4.70 0.54
C THR A 22 -8.89 -3.96 -0.76
N ASP A 23 -10.03 -4.27 -1.36
CA ASP A 23 -10.54 -3.58 -2.56
C ASP A 23 -10.72 -2.08 -2.37
N ARG A 24 -11.17 -1.68 -1.19
CA ARG A 24 -11.29 -0.27 -0.86
C ARG A 24 -9.92 0.41 -0.78
N PHE A 25 -8.90 -0.29 -0.28
CA PHE A 25 -7.56 0.28 -0.17
C PHE A 25 -6.95 0.55 -1.55
N ARG A 26 -7.03 -0.41 -2.47
CA ARG A 26 -6.47 -0.27 -3.81
C ARG A 26 -7.16 0.80 -4.65
N ARG A 27 -8.47 1.01 -4.48
CA ARG A 27 -9.17 2.10 -5.19
C ARG A 27 -8.77 3.50 -4.74
N VAL A 28 -8.29 3.64 -3.50
CA VAL A 28 -7.92 4.95 -2.92
C VAL A 28 -6.43 5.22 -3.07
N PHE A 29 -5.61 4.19 -2.90
CA PHE A 29 -4.16 4.32 -2.81
C PHE A 29 -3.40 3.61 -3.94
N GLY A 30 -4.07 2.78 -4.73
CA GLY A 30 -3.47 2.08 -5.86
C GLY A 30 -3.12 3.01 -7.02
N ASP A 31 -2.41 2.46 -7.99
CA ASP A 31 -2.12 3.11 -9.25
C ASP A 31 -3.36 3.18 -10.17
N GLU A 32 -3.18 3.68 -11.40
CA GLU A 32 -4.23 3.79 -12.41
C GLU A 32 -4.88 2.45 -12.80
N SER A 33 -4.30 1.33 -12.39
CA SER A 33 -4.80 -0.03 -12.59
C SER A 33 -5.32 -0.68 -11.30
N ASP A 34 -5.58 0.11 -10.24
CA ASP A 34 -5.95 -0.38 -8.91
C ASP A 34 -4.89 -1.34 -8.32
N ARG A 35 -3.61 -1.17 -8.64
CA ARG A 35 -2.53 -1.99 -8.08
C ARG A 35 -1.79 -1.25 -6.99
N VAL A 36 -1.57 -1.94 -5.88
CA VAL A 36 -0.90 -1.40 -4.70
C VAL A 36 0.55 -1.84 -4.71
N HIS A 37 1.47 -0.89 -4.80
CA HIS A 37 2.91 -1.12 -4.74
C HIS A 37 3.40 -1.20 -3.29
N ARG A 38 2.90 -0.35 -2.40
CA ARG A 38 3.21 -0.34 -0.95
C ARG A 38 1.91 -0.38 -0.13
N CYS A 39 1.83 -1.22 0.91
CA CYS A 39 0.68 -1.27 1.82
C CYS A 39 0.95 -0.50 3.12
N SER A 40 -0.03 -0.41 4.02
CA SER A 40 0.09 0.26 5.34
C SER A 40 1.13 -0.35 6.27
N GLU A 41 1.57 -1.58 6.00
CA GLU A 41 2.67 -2.23 6.75
C GLU A 41 4.04 -1.85 6.20
N CYS A 42 4.14 -1.64 4.87
CA CYS A 42 5.39 -1.22 4.25
C CYS A 42 5.60 0.30 4.31
N ASP A 43 4.52 1.07 4.43
CA ASP A 43 4.58 2.51 4.35
C ASP A 43 3.56 3.18 5.28
N THR A 44 3.83 4.43 5.63
CA THR A 44 2.97 5.23 6.51
C THR A 44 1.78 5.82 5.77
N TYR A 45 0.66 6.00 6.46
CA TYR A 45 -0.51 6.72 5.93
C TYR A 45 -0.18 8.12 5.38
N ALA A 46 0.84 8.80 5.93
CA ALA A 46 1.30 10.10 5.45
C ALA A 46 1.87 10.03 4.02
N ARG A 47 2.60 8.96 3.69
CA ARG A 47 3.13 8.68 2.35
C ARG A 47 2.05 8.12 1.43
N LEU A 48 1.22 7.20 1.93
CA LEU A 48 0.12 6.60 1.17
C LEU A 48 -0.83 7.67 0.62
N THR A 49 -1.25 8.62 1.46
CA THR A 49 -2.16 9.71 1.07
C THR A 49 -1.57 10.64 0.01
N ARG A 50 -0.23 10.69 -0.09
CA ARG A 50 0.48 11.45 -1.12
C ARG A 50 0.77 10.63 -2.38
N GLY A 51 0.42 9.35 -2.38
CA GLY A 51 0.49 8.47 -3.55
C GLY A 51 1.65 7.47 -3.56
N SER A 52 2.35 7.23 -2.44
CA SER A 52 3.44 6.26 -2.40
C SER A 52 3.00 4.84 -2.78
N ALA A 53 1.79 4.45 -2.40
CA ALA A 53 1.19 3.16 -2.77
C ALA A 53 0.96 3.00 -4.27
N ALA A 54 0.81 4.10 -5.01
CA ALA A 54 0.73 4.09 -6.46
C ALA A 54 2.12 4.04 -7.13
N GLY A 55 3.20 3.93 -6.34
CA GLY A 55 4.58 3.98 -6.83
C GLY A 55 5.10 5.40 -7.10
N LYS A 56 4.43 6.44 -6.59
CA LYS A 56 4.92 7.82 -6.68
C LYS A 56 6.02 8.05 -5.65
N ASP A 57 7.07 8.75 -6.06
CA ASP A 57 8.08 9.23 -5.12
C ASP A 57 7.49 10.36 -4.28
N VAL A 58 7.71 10.30 -2.98
CA VAL A 58 7.12 11.23 -2.02
C VAL A 58 8.22 11.78 -1.13
N GLU A 59 8.23 13.10 -0.92
CA GLU A 59 9.23 13.80 -0.11
C GLU A 59 9.21 13.43 1.39
N VAL A 60 8.21 12.66 1.85
CA VAL A 60 8.18 12.17 3.23
C VAL A 60 9.19 11.03 3.35
N PRO A 61 10.12 11.04 4.32
CA PRO A 61 11.06 9.95 4.52
C PRO A 61 10.36 8.60 4.70
N ASP A 62 10.92 7.55 4.09
CA ASP A 62 10.35 6.21 4.19
C ASP A 62 10.49 5.70 5.63
N PRO A 63 9.40 5.20 6.27
CA PRO A 63 9.47 4.63 7.60
C PRO A 63 10.49 3.48 7.72
N GLU A 64 10.76 2.73 6.64
CA GLU A 64 11.79 1.67 6.61
C GLU A 64 13.21 2.24 6.76
N THR A 65 13.42 3.52 6.45
CA THR A 65 14.73 4.21 6.52
C THR A 65 14.85 5.21 7.67
N SER A 66 13.78 5.45 8.41
CA SER A 66 13.75 6.36 9.56
C SER A 66 12.87 5.79 10.68
N PRO A 67 13.41 4.83 11.47
CA PRO A 67 12.75 4.40 12.69
C PRO A 67 12.60 5.60 13.65
N GLY A 68 11.42 5.75 14.27
CA GLY A 68 11.20 6.75 15.34
C GLY A 68 10.06 7.76 15.12
N ARG A 69 9.34 7.75 13.98
CA ARG A 69 8.21 8.68 13.77
C ARG A 69 6.82 8.10 14.10
N HIS A 70 6.78 6.89 14.63
CA HIS A 70 5.59 6.29 15.24
C HIS A 70 5.54 6.47 16.77
N GLY A 71 6.44 7.28 17.35
CA GLY A 71 6.49 7.49 18.80
C GLY A 71 7.13 6.34 19.60
N GLY A 72 7.87 5.45 18.93
CA GLY A 72 8.75 4.49 19.59
C GLY A 72 10.19 4.99 19.47
N GLU A 73 10.72 5.55 20.56
CA GLU A 73 12.16 5.62 20.77
C GLU A 73 12.67 4.17 20.86
N ALA A 74 13.71 3.81 20.11
CA ALA A 74 14.47 2.63 20.44
C ALA A 74 15.48 3.08 21.50
N ASP A 75 15.17 2.83 22.78
CA ASP A 75 16.13 2.87 23.88
C ASP A 75 17.44 2.18 23.46
N VAL A 76 18.54 2.92 23.51
CA VAL A 76 19.91 2.40 23.65
C VAL A 76 20.64 3.25 24.68
#